data_AF-A0A2S2PW93-F1
#
_entry.id   AF-A0A2S2PW93-F1
#
_cell.length_a   1.000
_cell.length_b   1.000
_cell.length_c   1.000
_cell.angle_alpha   90.00
_cell.angle_beta   90.00
_cell.angle_gamma   90.00
#
_symmetry.space_group_name_H-M   'P 1'
#
loop_
_entity.id
_entity.type
_entity.pdbx_description
1 polymer ?
#
loop_
_entity_poly.entity_id
_entity_poly.type
_entity_poly.pdbx_seq_one_letter_code
_entity_poly.pdbx_strand_id
1 'polypeptide(L)'
;LGTREIIKLSKEMTRLKACMYVSTAYANCAFDKIDEKFYEAPFSYDGVISLVASTNDDKKLENITPSLLSGWPNTYTFTKSLAEDLVKNESAGLPIGIFRPSVVISTYNEPVRGWIDNVYGPIGMIVGVGTGVLHTHHCDVTKIIDLVPVDLVVNALICSAYKVSKITPAIEKNPPIFNYVSSKQNPIILEKFFTTVKEYGLPNWPTINAIWYYSFVPTSNPYLYSLLFLLLHTIPGYFIDFLAQMTGKKPM
;
A
#
# COMPACT_ATOMS: atom_id res chain seq x y z
N LEU A 1 18.26 2.27 -1.70
CA LEU A 1 19.53 1.61 -2.13
C LEU A 1 19.31 0.53 -3.17
N GLY A 2 18.45 -0.47 -2.94
CA GLY A 2 18.22 -1.56 -3.91
C GLY A 2 17.92 -1.11 -5.36
N THR A 3 17.07 -0.08 -5.54
CA THR A 3 16.78 0.48 -6.88
C THR A 3 18.03 0.96 -7.61
N ARG A 4 18.97 1.61 -6.92
CA ARG A 4 20.23 2.11 -7.49
C ARG A 4 21.09 0.96 -8.01
N GLU A 5 21.21 -0.11 -7.24
CA GLU A 5 22.00 -1.28 -7.62
C GLU A 5 21.39 -2.03 -8.81
N ILE A 6 20.06 -2.12 -8.88
CA ILE A 6 19.38 -2.70 -10.06
C ILE A 6 19.60 -1.84 -11.31
N ILE A 7 19.61 -0.51 -11.20
CA ILE A 7 19.92 0.38 -12.32
C ILE A 7 21.37 0.19 -12.78
N LYS A 8 22.34 0.13 -11.85
CA LYS A 8 23.75 -0.15 -12.19
C LYS A 8 23.89 -1.49 -12.91
N LEU A 9 23.31 -2.55 -12.36
CA LEU A 9 23.28 -3.87 -13.00
C LEU A 9 22.65 -3.81 -14.40
N SER A 10 21.55 -3.06 -14.55
CA SER A 10 20.86 -2.88 -15.83
C SER A 10 21.74 -2.22 -16.90
N LYS A 11 22.66 -1.32 -16.50
CA LYS A 11 23.62 -0.68 -17.42
C LYS A 11 24.67 -1.66 -17.96
N GLU A 12 24.95 -2.73 -17.24
CA GLU A 12 25.89 -3.77 -17.67
C GLU A 12 25.22 -4.82 -18.57
N MET A 13 23.88 -4.84 -18.64
CA MET A 13 23.12 -5.80 -19.46
C MET A 13 23.04 -5.39 -20.93
N THR A 14 23.92 -5.95 -21.77
CA THR A 14 24.02 -5.64 -23.21
C THR A 14 22.79 -6.00 -24.06
N ARG A 15 21.91 -6.87 -23.56
CA ARG A 15 20.68 -7.32 -24.24
C ARG A 15 19.42 -7.04 -23.43
N LEU A 16 19.47 -6.07 -22.51
CA LEU A 16 18.30 -5.67 -21.72
C LEU A 16 17.17 -5.22 -22.65
N LYS A 17 16.00 -5.86 -22.50
CA LYS A 17 14.80 -5.51 -23.28
C LYS A 17 13.92 -4.53 -22.55
N ALA A 18 13.70 -4.74 -21.26
CA ALA A 18 12.94 -3.82 -20.42
C ALA A 18 13.38 -3.99 -18.97
N CYS A 19 13.34 -2.90 -18.20
CA CYS A 19 13.43 -2.89 -16.75
C CYS A 19 12.19 -2.17 -16.21
N MET A 20 11.49 -2.76 -15.24
CA MET A 20 10.31 -2.14 -14.65
C MET A 20 10.58 -1.82 -13.18
N TYR A 21 10.50 -0.54 -12.82
CA TYR A 21 10.45 -0.13 -11.42
C TYR A 21 9.00 -0.12 -10.94
N VAL A 22 8.67 -1.03 -10.01
CA VAL A 22 7.35 -1.08 -9.39
C VAL A 22 7.30 -0.09 -8.23
N SER A 23 6.57 1.00 -8.43
CA SER A 23 6.31 2.04 -7.45
C SER A 23 4.92 1.84 -6.82
N THR A 24 4.19 2.91 -6.54
CA THR A 24 2.81 2.91 -6.09
C THR A 24 2.11 4.20 -6.53
N ALA A 25 0.81 4.16 -6.79
CA ALA A 25 0.01 5.35 -7.09
C ALA A 25 0.05 6.38 -5.95
N TYR A 26 0.38 5.94 -4.72
CA TYR A 26 0.53 6.78 -3.54
C TYR A 26 1.94 7.38 -3.36
N ALA A 27 2.87 7.12 -4.29
CA ALA A 27 4.23 7.66 -4.19
C ALA A 27 4.22 9.19 -4.15
N ASN A 28 3.20 9.82 -4.77
CA ASN A 28 3.04 11.26 -4.83
C ASN A 28 1.75 11.71 -4.12
N CYS A 29 1.37 11.05 -3.03
CA CYS A 29 0.15 11.34 -2.27
C CYS A 29 0.15 12.67 -1.50
N ALA A 30 1.28 13.39 -1.48
CA ALA A 30 1.34 14.77 -1.02
C ALA A 30 0.66 15.76 -1.99
N PHE A 31 0.31 15.33 -3.20
CA PHE A 31 -0.36 16.13 -4.21
C PHE A 31 -1.80 15.67 -4.43
N ASP A 32 -2.72 16.60 -4.68
CA ASP A 32 -4.15 16.31 -4.85
C ASP A 32 -4.47 15.53 -6.13
N LYS A 33 -3.73 15.79 -7.20
CA LYS A 33 -3.93 15.15 -8.51
C LYS A 33 -2.65 14.48 -8.99
N ILE A 34 -2.72 13.16 -9.13
CA ILE A 34 -1.61 12.30 -9.53
C ILE A 34 -1.82 11.83 -10.97
N ASP A 35 -1.01 12.37 -11.89
CA ASP A 35 -0.96 12.01 -13.31
C ASP A 35 0.28 11.12 -13.57
N GLU A 36 0.37 10.54 -14.77
CA GLU A 36 1.51 9.74 -15.24
C GLU A 36 2.72 10.61 -15.60
N LYS A 37 3.22 11.36 -14.61
CA LYS A 37 4.39 12.23 -14.72
C LYS A 37 5.28 12.12 -13.49
N PHE A 38 6.50 12.62 -13.63
CA PHE A 38 7.39 12.83 -12.50
C PHE A 38 6.94 14.04 -11.69
N TYR A 39 7.05 13.93 -10.38
CA TYR A 39 6.85 15.00 -9.42
C TYR A 39 8.20 15.33 -8.80
N GLU A 40 8.39 16.59 -8.39
CA GLU A 40 9.59 16.97 -7.67
C GLU A 40 9.50 16.45 -6.23
N ALA A 41 10.49 15.66 -5.84
CA ALA A 41 10.63 15.21 -4.47
C ALA A 41 11.06 16.38 -3.57
N PRO A 42 10.61 16.44 -2.31
CA PRO A 42 10.95 17.54 -1.39
C PRO A 42 12.45 17.57 -1.04
N PHE A 43 13.13 16.44 -1.19
CA PHE A 43 14.55 16.27 -0.98
C PHE A 43 15.14 15.44 -2.12
N SER A 44 16.40 15.69 -2.48
CA SER A 44 17.09 14.85 -3.45
C SER A 44 17.33 13.45 -2.88
N TYR A 45 17.16 12.42 -3.71
CA TYR A 45 17.42 11.03 -3.30
C TYR A 45 18.84 10.85 -2.74
N ASP A 46 19.83 11.55 -3.33
CA ASP A 46 21.22 11.43 -2.93
C ASP A 46 21.53 12.13 -1.60
N GLY A 47 20.86 13.26 -1.33
CA GLY A 47 20.95 13.95 -0.04
C GLY A 47 20.40 13.10 1.09
N VAL A 48 19.23 12.47 0.88
CA VAL A 48 18.63 11.56 1.88
C VAL A 48 19.49 10.33 2.11
N ILE A 49 20.03 9.72 1.04
CA ILE A 49 20.95 8.58 1.16
C ILE A 49 22.20 8.97 1.94
N SER A 50 22.79 10.13 1.65
CA SER A 50 24.00 10.62 2.34
C SER A 50 23.73 10.91 3.82
N LEU A 51 22.58 11.49 4.14
CA LEU A 51 22.15 11.77 5.51
C LEU A 51 21.99 10.47 6.33
N VAL A 52 21.33 9.47 5.75
CA VAL A 52 21.16 8.16 6.40
C VAL A 52 22.51 7.44 6.55
N ALA A 53 23.34 7.45 5.51
CA ALA A 53 24.65 6.78 5.54
C ALA A 53 25.67 7.43 6.49
N SER A 54 25.55 8.74 6.74
CA SER A 54 26.43 9.47 7.67
C SER A 54 25.95 9.46 9.12
N THR A 55 24.76 8.93 9.39
CA THR A 55 24.17 8.88 10.72
C THR A 55 24.21 7.46 11.27
N ASN A 56 25.12 7.20 12.21
CA ASN A 56 25.23 5.90 12.89
C ASN A 56 24.32 5.77 14.14
N ASP A 57 23.37 6.69 14.30
CA ASP A 57 22.52 6.80 15.49
C ASP A 57 21.04 6.79 15.08
N ASP A 58 20.40 5.65 15.28
CA ASP A 58 18.99 5.44 14.93
C ASP A 58 18.06 6.43 15.63
N LYS A 59 18.38 6.86 16.87
CA LYS A 59 17.55 7.83 17.58
C LYS A 59 17.59 9.21 16.91
N LYS A 60 18.73 9.59 16.34
CA LYS A 60 18.82 10.82 15.56
C LYS A 60 18.00 10.71 14.29
N LEU A 61 18.03 9.57 13.60
CA LEU A 61 17.21 9.31 12.42
C LEU A 61 15.72 9.37 12.74
N GLU A 62 15.29 8.75 13.83
CA GLU A 62 13.90 8.81 14.31
C GLU A 62 13.46 10.25 14.57
N ASN A 63 14.29 11.05 15.22
CA ASN A 63 13.98 12.45 15.54
C ASN A 63 13.85 13.34 14.30
N ILE A 64 14.63 13.09 13.23
CA ILE A 64 14.56 13.89 11.99
C ILE A 64 13.51 13.38 11.00
N THR A 65 13.06 12.13 11.15
CA THR A 65 12.13 11.48 10.21
C THR A 65 10.85 12.29 9.99
N PRO A 66 10.16 12.84 11.01
CA PRO A 66 8.97 13.65 10.80
C PRO A 66 9.19 14.85 9.87
N SER A 67 10.35 15.51 9.99
CA SER A 67 10.74 16.64 9.14
C SER A 67 11.07 16.19 7.71
N LEU A 68 11.66 15.01 7.54
CA LEU A 68 11.98 14.44 6.22
C LEU A 68 10.73 14.00 5.45
N LEU A 69 9.68 13.54 6.15
CA LEU A 69 8.46 13.10 5.49
C LEU A 69 7.76 14.23 4.74
N SER A 70 7.87 15.49 5.17
CA SER A 70 7.46 16.69 4.42
C SER A 70 6.13 16.55 3.65
N GLY A 71 5.07 16.15 4.35
CA GLY A 71 3.72 15.97 3.78
C GLY A 71 3.38 14.54 3.33
N TRP A 72 4.34 13.63 3.26
CA TRP A 72 4.08 12.20 3.07
C TRP A 72 3.56 11.57 4.37
N PRO A 73 2.53 10.70 4.31
CA PRO A 73 1.91 10.12 5.48
C PRO A 73 2.77 9.06 6.17
N ASN A 74 3.76 8.49 5.47
CA ASN A 74 4.64 7.45 6.00
C ASN A 74 5.93 7.32 5.19
N THR A 75 6.91 6.61 5.75
CA THR A 75 8.22 6.35 5.14
C THR A 75 8.13 5.51 3.86
N TYR A 76 7.12 4.65 3.72
CA TYR A 76 6.94 3.84 2.52
C TYR A 76 6.63 4.70 1.29
N THR A 77 5.61 5.55 1.36
CA THR A 77 5.22 6.44 0.26
C THR A 77 6.33 7.46 -0.05
N PHE A 78 6.99 7.97 0.99
CA PHE A 78 8.15 8.86 0.85
C PHE A 78 9.32 8.20 0.11
N THR A 79 9.71 6.99 0.52
CA THR A 79 10.83 6.27 -0.13
C THR A 79 10.49 5.85 -1.55
N LYS A 80 9.23 5.56 -1.87
CA LYS A 80 8.77 5.35 -3.25
C LYS A 80 8.93 6.61 -4.10
N SER A 81 8.57 7.79 -3.58
CA SER A 81 8.80 9.09 -4.25
C SER A 81 10.28 9.31 -4.56
N LEU A 82 11.15 9.17 -3.56
CA LEU A 82 12.61 9.34 -3.73
C LEU A 82 13.20 8.35 -4.75
N ALA A 83 12.70 7.11 -4.77
CA ALA A 83 13.16 6.11 -5.72
C ALA A 83 12.70 6.40 -7.15
N GLU A 84 11.55 7.04 -7.35
CA GLU A 84 11.15 7.54 -8.68
C GLU A 84 12.07 8.65 -9.16
N ASP A 85 12.46 9.59 -8.28
CA ASP A 85 13.45 10.62 -8.59
C ASP A 85 14.82 10.00 -8.91
N LEU A 86 15.24 8.98 -8.16
CA LEU A 86 16.46 8.22 -8.48
C LEU A 86 16.39 7.57 -9.87
N VAL A 87 15.27 6.89 -10.19
CA VAL A 87 15.06 6.28 -11.51
C VAL A 87 15.14 7.34 -12.59
N LYS A 88 14.47 8.48 -12.43
CA LYS A 88 14.50 9.59 -13.38
C LYS A 88 15.92 10.04 -13.70
N ASN A 89 16.75 10.20 -12.67
CA ASN A 89 18.09 10.80 -12.81
C ASN A 89 19.17 9.79 -13.19
N GLU A 90 19.06 8.52 -12.77
CA GLU A 90 20.14 7.53 -12.96
C GLU A 90 19.91 6.55 -14.13
N SER A 91 18.71 6.49 -14.72
CA SER A 91 18.35 5.48 -15.72
C SER A 91 18.52 5.88 -17.19
N ALA A 92 19.14 7.04 -17.45
CA ALA A 92 19.36 7.54 -18.81
C ALA A 92 20.00 6.46 -19.72
N GLY A 93 19.42 6.27 -20.91
CA GLY A 93 19.87 5.28 -21.89
C GLY A 93 19.38 3.85 -21.65
N LEU A 94 18.60 3.58 -20.60
CA LEU A 94 18.01 2.26 -20.34
C LEU A 94 16.56 2.18 -20.84
N PRO A 95 16.09 1.00 -21.31
CA PRO A 95 14.68 0.73 -21.56
C PRO A 95 13.96 0.48 -20.22
N ILE A 96 13.80 1.53 -19.40
CA ILE A 96 13.15 1.45 -18.09
C ILE A 96 11.76 2.09 -18.11
N GLY A 97 10.82 1.57 -17.33
CA GLY A 97 9.54 2.22 -17.07
C GLY A 97 9.14 2.12 -15.61
N ILE A 98 8.26 3.01 -15.18
CA ILE A 98 7.73 3.05 -13.81
C ILE A 98 6.28 2.59 -13.84
N PHE A 99 5.94 1.63 -12.97
CA PHE A 99 4.59 1.11 -12.85
C PHE A 99 4.05 1.40 -11.44
N ARG A 100 2.91 2.10 -11.35
CA ARG A 100 2.30 2.60 -10.12
C ARG A 100 0.93 1.95 -9.88
N PRO A 101 0.87 0.81 -9.18
CA PRO A 101 -0.41 0.23 -8.75
C PRO A 101 -1.00 1.00 -7.56
N SER A 102 -2.33 1.01 -7.45
CA SER A 102 -3.06 1.37 -6.22
C SER A 102 -2.99 0.23 -5.19
N VAL A 103 -3.89 0.20 -4.19
CA VAL A 103 -3.84 -0.82 -3.14
C VAL A 103 -4.19 -2.18 -3.72
N VAL A 104 -3.19 -3.05 -3.75
CA VAL A 104 -3.32 -4.39 -4.30
C VAL A 104 -4.07 -5.29 -3.31
N ILE A 105 -5.09 -5.98 -3.78
CA ILE A 105 -5.88 -6.95 -3.01
C ILE A 105 -5.74 -8.36 -3.61
N SER A 106 -6.44 -9.33 -3.01
CA SER A 106 -6.46 -10.72 -3.46
C SER A 106 -6.76 -10.86 -4.94
N THR A 107 -6.33 -11.97 -5.53
CA THR A 107 -6.58 -12.31 -6.92
C THR A 107 -8.07 -12.28 -7.25
N TYR A 108 -8.42 -11.78 -8.42
CA TYR A 108 -9.78 -11.86 -8.94
C TYR A 108 -10.07 -13.27 -9.47
N ASN A 109 -9.12 -13.85 -10.21
CA ASN A 109 -9.31 -15.15 -10.88
C ASN A 109 -8.09 -16.07 -10.79
N GLU A 110 -6.89 -15.60 -11.14
CA GLU A 110 -5.69 -16.45 -11.30
C GLU A 110 -4.61 -16.17 -10.25
N PRO A 111 -3.75 -17.13 -9.89
CA PRO A 111 -3.81 -18.56 -10.23
C PRO A 111 -4.90 -19.31 -9.43
N VAL A 112 -5.35 -18.73 -8.32
CA VAL A 112 -6.44 -19.24 -7.48
C VAL A 112 -7.24 -18.03 -7.04
N ARG A 113 -8.56 -18.02 -7.27
CA ARG A 113 -9.45 -16.91 -6.89
C ARG A 113 -9.40 -16.63 -5.38
N GLY A 114 -9.29 -15.36 -5.00
CA GLY A 114 -9.24 -14.93 -3.60
C GLY A 114 -7.91 -15.23 -2.89
N TRP A 115 -6.90 -15.72 -3.62
CA TRP A 115 -5.59 -15.98 -3.05
C TRP A 115 -4.90 -14.67 -2.66
N ILE A 116 -4.21 -14.73 -1.53
CA ILE A 116 -3.37 -13.66 -1.02
C ILE A 116 -2.22 -14.22 -0.20
N ASP A 117 -1.06 -13.57 -0.25
CA ASP A 117 0.15 -13.95 0.49
C ASP A 117 0.31 -13.22 1.83
N ASN A 118 -0.48 -12.16 2.05
CA ASN A 118 -0.35 -11.30 3.22
C ASN A 118 -1.70 -10.77 3.73
N VAL A 119 -1.70 -10.30 4.97
CA VAL A 119 -2.88 -9.78 5.67
C VAL A 119 -2.66 -8.30 6.00
N TYR A 120 -2.12 -7.53 5.05
CA TYR A 120 -1.83 -6.11 5.24
C TYR A 120 -2.97 -5.21 4.72
N GLY A 121 -3.07 -4.01 5.29
CA GLY A 121 -4.00 -2.97 4.85
C GLY A 121 -5.48 -3.40 4.89
N PRO A 122 -6.26 -3.21 3.80
CA PRO A 122 -7.69 -3.55 3.77
C PRO A 122 -8.00 -5.02 4.09
N ILE A 123 -7.08 -5.93 3.77
CA ILE A 123 -7.26 -7.36 4.00
C ILE A 123 -7.21 -7.66 5.50
N GLY A 124 -6.24 -7.08 6.22
CA GLY A 124 -6.17 -7.21 7.67
C GLY A 124 -7.39 -6.63 8.38
N MET A 125 -7.94 -5.54 7.85
CA MET A 125 -9.21 -5.00 8.32
C MET A 125 -10.37 -5.99 8.11
N ILE A 126 -10.52 -6.56 6.91
CA ILE A 126 -11.55 -7.57 6.64
C ILE A 126 -11.39 -8.78 7.55
N VAL A 127 -10.17 -9.28 7.73
CA VAL A 127 -9.88 -10.43 8.61
C VAL A 127 -10.27 -10.11 10.04
N GLY A 128 -9.84 -8.95 10.59
CA GLY A 128 -10.19 -8.54 11.95
C GLY A 128 -11.70 -8.38 12.14
N VAL A 129 -12.40 -7.85 11.14
CA VAL A 129 -13.87 -7.74 11.16
C VAL A 129 -14.53 -9.12 11.09
N GLY A 130 -14.05 -9.99 10.19
CA GLY A 130 -14.61 -11.33 9.97
C GLY A 130 -14.41 -12.25 11.17
N THR A 131 -13.28 -12.15 11.88
CA THR A 131 -13.01 -12.90 13.12
C THR A 131 -13.74 -12.32 14.34
N GLY A 132 -14.34 -11.13 14.22
CA GLY A 132 -14.94 -10.44 15.36
C GLY A 132 -13.92 -9.86 16.34
N VAL A 133 -12.70 -9.59 15.90
CA VAL A 133 -11.69 -8.83 16.68
C VAL A 133 -11.89 -7.33 16.49
N LEU A 134 -12.33 -6.90 15.30
CA LEU A 134 -12.50 -5.51 14.93
C LEU A 134 -13.98 -5.16 14.74
N HIS A 135 -14.55 -4.38 15.66
CA HIS A 135 -15.96 -3.98 15.61
C HIS A 135 -16.24 -2.54 15.19
N THR A 136 -15.23 -1.68 15.21
CA THR A 136 -15.35 -0.29 14.78
C THR A 136 -14.02 0.22 14.22
N HIS A 137 -14.08 1.22 13.36
CA HIS A 137 -12.90 1.88 12.81
C HIS A 137 -13.21 3.35 12.53
N HIS A 138 -12.25 4.23 12.79
CA HIS A 138 -12.38 5.66 12.50
C HIS A 138 -12.07 5.91 11.02
N CYS A 139 -13.11 5.98 10.19
CA CYS A 139 -12.95 6.25 8.76
C CYS A 139 -14.15 6.98 8.18
N ASP A 140 -13.90 7.78 7.14
CA ASP A 140 -14.94 8.38 6.33
C ASP A 140 -15.37 7.39 5.23
N VAL A 141 -16.52 6.76 5.45
CA VAL A 141 -17.07 5.74 4.55
C VAL A 141 -17.50 6.30 3.19
N THR A 142 -17.58 7.62 3.04
CA THR A 142 -17.91 8.28 1.77
C THR A 142 -16.71 8.39 0.82
N LYS A 143 -15.50 8.10 1.30
CA LYS A 143 -14.27 8.17 0.50
C LYS A 143 -14.13 6.98 -0.44
N ILE A 144 -13.45 7.21 -1.56
CA ILE A 144 -13.08 6.17 -2.51
C ILE A 144 -11.94 5.36 -1.91
N ILE A 145 -12.08 4.03 -1.92
CA ILE A 145 -11.00 3.09 -1.62
C ILE A 145 -10.46 2.57 -2.96
N ASP A 146 -9.23 2.92 -3.30
CA ASP A 146 -8.62 2.59 -4.58
C ASP A 146 -7.96 1.21 -4.54
N LEU A 147 -8.70 0.19 -4.98
CA LEU A 147 -8.35 -1.23 -4.87
C LEU A 147 -8.18 -1.88 -6.24
N VAL A 148 -7.15 -2.70 -6.39
CA VAL A 148 -6.89 -3.46 -7.63
C VAL A 148 -6.52 -4.92 -7.35
N PRO A 149 -7.07 -5.90 -8.08
CA PRO A 149 -6.68 -7.32 -7.93
C PRO A 149 -5.24 -7.59 -8.39
N VAL A 150 -4.48 -8.37 -7.64
CA VAL A 150 -3.05 -8.63 -7.92
C VAL A 150 -2.80 -9.29 -9.28
N ASP A 151 -3.67 -10.19 -9.72
CA ASP A 151 -3.56 -10.88 -11.01
C ASP A 151 -3.68 -9.90 -12.18
N LEU A 152 -4.60 -8.95 -12.09
CA LEU A 152 -4.75 -7.91 -13.11
C LEU A 152 -3.60 -6.89 -13.06
N VAL A 153 -3.08 -6.58 -11.87
CA VAL A 153 -1.88 -5.76 -11.69
C VAL A 153 -0.67 -6.39 -12.39
N VAL A 154 -0.46 -7.70 -12.21
CA VAL A 154 0.64 -8.44 -12.85
C VAL A 154 0.47 -8.45 -14.37
N ASN A 155 -0.73 -8.70 -14.88
CA ASN A 155 -1.02 -8.64 -16.31
C ASN A 155 -0.69 -7.27 -16.91
N ALA A 156 -1.15 -6.19 -16.25
CA ALA A 156 -0.87 -4.83 -16.67
C ALA A 156 0.63 -4.48 -16.61
N LEU A 157 1.36 -4.97 -15.61
CA LEU A 157 2.80 -4.80 -15.49
C LEU A 157 3.55 -5.49 -16.64
N ILE A 158 3.16 -6.72 -17.01
CA ILE A 158 3.76 -7.45 -18.14
C ILE A 158 3.51 -6.70 -19.46
N CYS A 159 2.28 -6.24 -19.69
CA CYS A 159 1.95 -5.41 -20.86
C CYS A 159 2.76 -4.11 -20.89
N SER A 160 2.95 -3.47 -19.73
CA SER A 160 3.77 -2.26 -19.59
C SER A 160 5.24 -2.54 -19.92
N ALA A 161 5.78 -3.66 -19.44
CA ALA A 161 7.15 -4.10 -19.77
C ALA A 161 7.33 -4.35 -21.27
N TYR A 162 6.35 -4.97 -21.92
CA TYR A 162 6.35 -5.13 -23.37
C TYR A 162 6.40 -3.77 -24.08
N LYS A 163 5.57 -2.80 -23.67
CA LYS A 163 5.58 -1.45 -24.24
C LYS A 163 6.93 -0.77 -24.05
N VAL A 164 7.52 -0.85 -22.86
CA VAL A 164 8.86 -0.33 -22.56
C VAL A 164 9.92 -0.98 -23.45
N SER A 165 9.79 -2.27 -23.77
CA SER A 165 10.74 -2.96 -24.66
C SER A 165 10.74 -2.48 -26.11
N LYS A 166 9.74 -1.68 -26.49
CA LYS A 166 9.64 -1.06 -27.82
C LYS A 166 10.17 0.37 -27.85
N ILE A 167 10.53 0.94 -26.70
CA ILE A 167 11.06 2.30 -26.61
C ILE A 167 12.52 2.30 -27.04
N THR A 168 12.91 3.31 -27.80
CA THR A 168 14.31 3.59 -28.13
C THR A 168 14.86 4.58 -27.10
N PRO A 169 15.74 4.16 -26.17
CA PRO A 169 16.16 5.01 -25.04
C PRO A 169 16.90 6.29 -25.44
N ALA A 170 17.42 6.36 -26.67
CA ALA A 170 18.08 7.56 -27.21
C ALA A 170 17.10 8.69 -27.59
N ILE A 171 15.79 8.38 -27.71
CA ILE A 171 14.77 9.32 -28.19
C ILE A 171 13.92 9.86 -27.03
N GLU A 172 13.57 9.01 -26.07
CA GLU A 172 12.77 9.42 -24.91
C GLU A 172 13.64 9.95 -23.77
N LYS A 173 13.42 11.21 -23.37
CA LYS A 173 14.21 11.85 -22.30
C LYS A 173 13.91 11.30 -20.90
N ASN A 174 12.69 10.82 -20.66
CA ASN A 174 12.23 10.37 -19.34
C ASN A 174 11.56 9.00 -19.46
N PRO A 175 11.74 8.10 -18.48
CA PRO A 175 11.03 6.83 -18.42
C PRO A 175 9.50 7.02 -18.48
N PRO A 176 8.74 6.23 -19.24
CA PRO A 176 7.29 6.24 -19.19
C PRO A 176 6.81 5.79 -17.80
N ILE A 177 5.66 6.34 -17.40
CA ILE A 177 4.99 6.01 -16.15
C ILE A 177 3.61 5.44 -16.48
N PHE A 178 3.23 4.37 -15.79
CA PHE A 178 1.92 3.72 -15.96
C PHE A 178 1.21 3.65 -14.61
N ASN A 179 0.05 4.29 -14.49
CA ASN A 179 -0.80 4.20 -13.31
C ASN A 179 -1.81 3.06 -13.51
N TYR A 180 -1.90 2.17 -12.53
CA TYR A 180 -2.92 1.11 -12.49
C TYR A 180 -3.82 1.30 -11.27
N VAL A 181 -4.93 2.01 -11.51
CA VAL A 181 -5.84 2.51 -10.47
C VAL A 181 -7.29 2.23 -10.84
N SER A 182 -8.12 2.02 -9.83
CA SER A 182 -9.59 1.88 -9.97
C SER A 182 -10.31 3.22 -9.86
N SER A 183 -9.75 4.18 -9.10
CA SER A 183 -10.42 5.43 -8.69
C SER A 183 -10.93 6.32 -9.83
N LYS A 184 -10.39 6.21 -11.04
CA LYS A 184 -10.84 6.98 -12.21
C LYS A 184 -11.86 6.27 -13.09
N GLN A 185 -11.74 4.95 -13.25
CA GLN A 185 -12.51 4.19 -14.24
C GLN A 185 -13.59 3.30 -13.60
N ASN A 186 -13.35 2.82 -12.38
CA ASN A 186 -14.25 1.95 -11.64
C ASN A 186 -14.12 2.21 -10.11
N PRO A 187 -14.50 3.41 -9.63
CA PRO A 187 -14.32 3.76 -8.23
C PRO A 187 -15.25 2.96 -7.32
N ILE A 188 -14.72 2.52 -6.17
CA ILE A 188 -15.50 1.89 -5.10
C ILE A 188 -15.47 2.81 -3.89
N ILE A 189 -16.64 3.18 -3.39
CA ILE A 189 -16.80 3.92 -2.13
C ILE A 189 -16.63 2.94 -0.96
N LEU A 190 -15.99 3.38 0.12
CA LEU A 190 -15.66 2.55 1.26
C LEU A 190 -16.91 1.93 1.93
N GLU A 191 -18.03 2.66 2.00
CA GLU A 191 -19.33 2.13 2.44
C GLU A 191 -19.80 0.94 1.58
N LYS A 192 -19.71 1.08 0.25
CA LYS A 192 -20.07 0.01 -0.70
C LYS A 192 -19.15 -1.19 -0.53
N PHE A 193 -17.86 -0.95 -0.30
CA PHE A 193 -16.90 -2.02 -0.02
C PHE A 193 -17.29 -2.83 1.22
N PHE A 194 -17.52 -2.19 2.37
CA PHE A 194 -17.94 -2.91 3.58
C PHE A 194 -19.28 -3.63 3.43
N THR A 195 -20.24 -3.00 2.75
CA THR A 195 -21.55 -3.62 2.47
C THR A 195 -21.39 -4.86 1.59
N THR A 196 -20.56 -4.79 0.54
CA THR A 196 -20.26 -5.93 -0.34
C THR A 196 -19.57 -7.06 0.43
N VAL A 197 -18.58 -6.73 1.27
CA VAL A 197 -17.90 -7.73 2.12
C VAL A 197 -18.89 -8.42 3.05
N LYS A 198 -19.83 -7.67 3.64
CA LYS A 198 -20.87 -8.23 4.50
C LYS A 198 -21.82 -9.15 3.74
N GLU A 199 -22.35 -8.69 2.61
CA GLU A 199 -23.37 -9.39 1.81
C GLU A 199 -22.84 -10.67 1.18
N TYR A 200 -21.62 -10.66 0.64
CA TYR A 200 -21.04 -11.83 -0.03
C TYR A 200 -20.18 -12.69 0.92
N GLY A 201 -19.53 -12.06 1.90
CA GLY A 201 -18.64 -12.75 2.83
C GLY A 201 -19.40 -13.57 3.85
N LEU A 202 -20.34 -12.97 4.60
CA LEU A 202 -20.97 -13.65 5.73
C LEU A 202 -21.79 -14.89 5.36
N PRO A 203 -22.63 -14.89 4.31
CA PRO A 203 -23.46 -16.06 4.00
C PRO A 203 -22.64 -17.20 3.39
N ASN A 204 -21.55 -16.89 2.69
CA ASN A 204 -20.82 -17.86 1.88
C ASN A 204 -19.49 -18.32 2.51
N TRP A 205 -18.89 -17.50 3.37
CA TRP A 205 -17.54 -17.67 3.90
C TRP A 205 -17.44 -17.31 5.39
N PRO A 206 -18.11 -18.06 6.29
CA PRO A 206 -18.01 -17.81 7.73
C PRO A 206 -16.57 -18.04 8.21
N THR A 207 -16.13 -17.22 9.15
CA THR A 207 -14.75 -17.26 9.64
C THR A 207 -14.57 -18.42 10.62
N ILE A 208 -13.58 -19.30 10.35
CA ILE A 208 -13.33 -20.51 11.15
C ILE A 208 -12.88 -20.24 12.59
N ASN A 209 -12.30 -19.07 12.84
CA ASN A 209 -11.76 -18.65 14.14
C ASN A 209 -12.48 -17.39 14.67
N ALA A 210 -13.80 -17.33 14.48
CA ALA A 210 -14.59 -16.21 15.00
C ALA A 210 -14.66 -16.25 16.53
N ILE A 211 -14.21 -15.17 17.18
CA ILE A 211 -14.32 -14.98 18.63
C ILE A 211 -15.58 -14.18 18.99
N TRP A 212 -16.11 -13.41 18.05
CA TRP A 212 -17.37 -12.68 18.14
C TRP A 212 -18.07 -12.78 16.79
N TYR A 213 -19.40 -12.88 16.82
CA TYR A 213 -20.21 -12.69 15.62
C TYR A 213 -19.87 -11.37 14.91
N TYR A 214 -19.90 -11.39 13.58
CA TYR A 214 -19.64 -10.20 12.77
C TYR A 214 -20.53 -9.04 13.22
N SER A 215 -19.88 -7.96 13.61
CA SER A 215 -20.51 -6.68 13.94
C SER A 215 -19.49 -5.62 13.61
N PHE A 216 -19.75 -4.78 12.60
CA PHE A 216 -18.82 -3.73 12.23
C PHE A 216 -19.56 -2.43 11.96
N VAL A 217 -19.20 -1.41 12.74
CA VAL A 217 -19.80 -0.07 12.66
C VAL A 217 -18.66 0.94 12.46
N PRO A 218 -18.29 1.25 11.20
CA PRO A 218 -17.35 2.32 10.90
C PRO A 218 -18.02 3.68 11.16
N THR A 219 -17.23 4.66 11.59
CA THR A 219 -17.73 6.02 11.84
C THR A 219 -16.64 7.04 11.57
N SER A 220 -17.02 8.20 11.04
CA SER A 220 -16.14 9.37 10.89
C SER A 220 -16.14 10.27 12.13
N ASN A 221 -17.10 10.09 13.04
CA ASN A 221 -17.21 10.87 14.27
C ASN A 221 -16.23 10.33 15.33
N PRO A 222 -15.22 11.13 15.75
CA PRO A 222 -14.18 10.66 16.66
C PRO A 222 -14.73 10.31 18.05
N TYR A 223 -15.75 11.03 18.55
CA TYR A 223 -16.34 10.74 19.86
C TYR A 223 -17.13 9.44 19.85
N LEU A 224 -17.91 9.21 18.78
CA LEU A 224 -18.62 7.95 18.60
C LEU A 224 -17.62 6.80 18.43
N TYR A 225 -16.54 7.00 17.67
CA TYR A 225 -15.47 6.02 17.56
C TYR A 225 -14.86 5.68 18.92
N SER A 226 -14.48 6.68 19.72
CA SER A 226 -13.91 6.45 21.06
C SER A 226 -14.86 5.70 21.98
N LEU A 227 -16.16 6.02 21.93
CA LEU A 227 -17.18 5.32 22.70
C LEU A 227 -17.32 3.86 22.24
N LEU A 228 -17.47 3.62 20.93
CA LEU A 228 -17.58 2.27 20.38
C LEU A 228 -16.32 1.44 20.64
N PHE A 229 -15.14 2.04 20.50
CA PHE A 229 -13.86 1.38 20.77
C PHE A 229 -13.75 0.96 22.24
N LEU A 230 -14.12 1.85 23.17
CA LEU A 230 -14.14 1.52 24.59
C LEU A 230 -15.09 0.34 24.89
N LEU A 231 -16.30 0.37 24.34
CA LEU A 231 -17.36 -0.61 24.63
C LEU A 231 -17.17 -1.95 23.91
N LEU A 232 -16.64 -1.95 22.68
CA LEU A 232 -16.57 -3.13 21.81
C LEU A 232 -15.16 -3.74 21.73
N HIS A 233 -14.12 -3.01 22.15
CA HIS A 233 -12.75 -3.51 22.15
C HIS A 233 -12.15 -3.51 23.55
N THR A 234 -12.07 -2.35 24.20
CA THR A 234 -11.30 -2.21 25.45
C THR A 234 -11.94 -2.98 26.61
N ILE A 235 -13.23 -2.76 26.89
CA ILE A 235 -13.92 -3.43 28.00
C ILE A 235 -13.99 -4.96 27.77
N PRO A 236 -14.42 -5.46 26.59
CA PRO A 236 -14.43 -6.89 26.31
C PRO A 236 -13.03 -7.51 26.36
N GLY A 237 -12.01 -6.81 25.85
CA GLY A 237 -10.62 -7.25 25.89
C GLY A 237 -10.13 -7.48 27.32
N TYR A 238 -10.25 -6.47 28.20
CA TYR A 238 -9.89 -6.62 29.61
C TYR A 238 -10.69 -7.72 30.32
N PHE A 239 -11.97 -7.89 29.98
CA PHE A 239 -12.79 -8.95 30.54
C PHE A 239 -12.28 -10.34 30.12
N ILE A 240 -11.96 -10.54 28.84
CA ILE A 240 -11.43 -11.81 28.34
C ILE A 240 -10.05 -12.09 28.95
N ASP A 241 -9.18 -11.08 29.06
CA ASP A 241 -7.87 -11.22 29.70
C ASP A 241 -7.97 -11.61 31.17
N PHE A 242 -8.92 -11.00 31.89
CA PHE A 242 -9.20 -11.36 33.27
C PHE A 242 -9.65 -12.83 33.40
N LEU A 243 -10.54 -13.31 32.52
CA LEU A 243 -10.93 -14.72 32.46
C LEU A 243 -9.75 -15.64 32.11
N ALA A 244 -8.88 -15.22 31.19
CA ALA A 244 -7.68 -15.96 30.82
C ALA A 244 -6.75 -16.13 32.03
N GLN A 245 -6.48 -15.05 32.76
CA GLN A 245 -5.67 -15.08 33.98
C GLN A 245 -6.29 -15.99 35.06
N MET A 246 -7.60 -15.91 35.30
CA MET A 246 -8.29 -16.78 36.26
C MET A 246 -8.24 -18.27 35.90
N THR A 247 -8.12 -18.59 34.60
CA THR A 247 -8.01 -19.97 34.10
C THR A 247 -6.57 -20.43 33.89
N GLY A 248 -5.59 -19.65 34.36
CA GLY A 248 -4.16 -19.96 34.22
C GLY A 248 -3.64 -19.82 32.78
N LYS A 249 -4.40 -19.20 31.88
CA LYS A 249 -3.99 -18.90 30.51
C LYS A 249 -3.31 -17.54 30.43
N LYS A 250 -2.50 -17.37 29.39
CA LYS A 250 -1.89 -16.07 29.09
C LYS A 250 -2.97 -15.10 28.57
N PRO A 251 -3.05 -13.85 29.08
CA PRO A 251 -3.87 -12.81 28.48
C PRO A 251 -3.42 -12.49 27.05
N MET A 252 -4.35 -12.01 26.21
CA MET A 252 -4.17 -11.80 24.76
C MET A 252 -3.53 -10.46 24.42
#